data_AF-A0A973TDV7-F1
#
_entry.id   AF-A0A973TDV7-F1
#
_cell.length_a   1.000
_cell.length_b   1.000
_cell.length_c   1.000
_cell.angle_alpha   90.00
_cell.angle_beta   90.00
_cell.angle_gamma   90.00
#
_symmetry.space_group_name_H-M   'P 1'
#
loop_
_entity.id
_entity.type
_entity.pdbx_description
1 polymer ?
#
loop_
_entity_poly.entity_id
_entity_poly.type
_entity_poly.pdbx_seq_one_letter_code
_entity_poly.pdbx_strand_id
1 'polypeptide(L)'
;MRRRFRASDGWFIGLAALVGAGAGALTVLLGHIAHALQAHFFGLTPQAQLSASAQLAPMQLLVLPLGGLLLGLFTLAVRARRRALVDAVEANALHGGRMSMRDNLIVAGQTLLSNGFGASVGLEAAYAQMGAGAGSHLGRI
;
A
#
# COMPACT_ATOMS: atom_id res chain seq x y z
N MET A 1 -26.37 35.25 -5.92
CA MET A 1 -26.25 33.85 -6.40
C MET A 1 -24.81 33.35 -6.61
N ARG A 2 -23.84 34.18 -7.05
CA ARG A 2 -22.42 33.79 -7.21
C ARG A 2 -21.61 33.56 -5.91
N ARG A 3 -22.18 33.85 -4.73
CA ARG A 3 -21.47 33.85 -3.44
C ARG A 3 -21.61 32.53 -2.65
N ARG A 4 -22.53 31.64 -3.03
CA ARG A 4 -22.65 30.27 -2.48
C ARG A 4 -21.71 29.26 -3.16
N PHE A 5 -21.16 29.60 -4.33
CA PHE A 5 -20.24 28.74 -5.10
C PHE A 5 -18.77 28.82 -4.65
N ARG A 6 -18.38 29.76 -3.78
CA ARG A 6 -16.98 29.85 -3.29
C ARG A 6 -16.74 29.17 -1.94
N ALA A 7 -17.81 28.78 -1.24
CA ALA A 7 -17.70 28.11 0.06
C ALA A 7 -17.38 26.61 -0.09
N SER A 8 -17.67 26.01 -1.25
CA SER A 8 -17.38 24.61 -1.55
C SER A 8 -15.98 24.42 -2.15
N ASP A 9 -15.57 25.26 -3.09
CA ASP A 9 -14.38 24.98 -3.92
C ASP A 9 -13.09 25.04 -3.10
N GLY A 10 -12.92 26.06 -2.25
CA GLY A 10 -11.73 26.18 -1.39
C GLY A 10 -11.62 25.06 -0.36
N TRP A 11 -12.76 24.62 0.19
CA TRP A 11 -12.81 23.49 1.12
C TRP A 11 -12.46 22.17 0.41
N PHE A 12 -13.05 21.91 -0.76
CA PHE A 12 -12.72 20.72 -1.55
C PHE A 12 -11.26 20.70 -2.00
N ILE A 13 -10.70 21.84 -2.41
CA ILE A 13 -9.28 21.96 -2.74
C ILE A 13 -8.42 21.67 -1.52
N GLY A 14 -8.75 22.25 -0.37
CA GLY A 14 -8.03 22.02 0.89
C GLY A 14 -8.07 20.55 1.31
N LEU A 15 -9.24 19.91 1.23
CA LEU A 15 -9.41 18.48 1.51
C LEU A 15 -8.61 17.61 0.53
N ALA A 16 -8.67 17.91 -0.77
CA ALA A 16 -7.90 17.19 -1.78
C ALA A 16 -6.39 17.33 -1.55
N ALA A 17 -5.92 18.52 -1.19
CA ALA A 17 -4.52 18.75 -0.84
C ALA A 17 -4.10 17.95 0.40
N LEU A 18 -4.93 17.91 1.44
CA LEU A 18 -4.68 17.13 2.66
C LEU A 18 -4.64 15.63 2.37
N VAL A 19 -5.61 15.11 1.59
CA VAL A 19 -5.64 13.71 1.17
C VAL A 19 -4.40 13.37 0.34
N GLY A 20 -4.03 14.23 -0.62
CA GLY A 20 -2.84 14.06 -1.45
C GLY A 20 -1.55 14.04 -0.62
N ALA A 21 -1.41 14.97 0.33
CA ALA A 21 -0.26 15.00 1.25
C ALA A 21 -0.20 13.74 2.13
N GLY A 22 -1.35 13.30 2.66
CA GLY A 22 -1.44 12.06 3.45
C GLY A 22 -1.09 10.82 2.62
N ALA A 23 -1.60 10.72 1.39
CA ALA A 23 -1.27 9.64 0.47
C ALA A 23 0.22 9.65 0.10
N GLY A 24 0.80 10.82 -0.16
CA GLY A 24 2.24 10.96 -0.41
C GLY A 24 3.09 10.51 0.79
N ALA A 25 2.73 10.94 2.00
CA ALA A 25 3.41 10.52 3.22
C ALA A 25 3.32 8.99 3.45
N LEU A 26 2.15 8.40 3.20
CA LEU A 26 1.96 6.94 3.28
C LEU A 26 2.78 6.19 2.22
N THR A 27 2.85 6.69 1.00
CA THR A 27 3.69 6.12 -0.07
C THR A 27 5.16 6.15 0.33
N VAL A 28 5.66 7.28 0.84
CA VAL A 28 7.02 7.40 1.34
C VAL A 28 7.27 6.39 2.47
N LEU A 29 6.37 6.31 3.45
CA LEU A 29 6.49 5.38 4.57
C LEU A 29 6.54 3.92 4.12
N LEU A 30 5.61 3.50 3.27
CA LEU A 30 5.56 2.12 2.76
C LEU A 30 6.80 1.77 1.95
N GLY A 31 7.29 2.68 1.11
CA GLY A 31 8.54 2.53 0.37
C GLY A 31 9.74 2.36 1.32
N HIS A 32 9.83 3.17 2.37
CA HIS A 32 10.89 3.05 3.37
C HIS A 32 10.85 1.71 4.11
N ILE A 33 9.65 1.24 4.50
CA ILE A 33 9.53 -0.05 5.18
C ILE A 33 9.96 -1.19 4.25
N ALA A 34 9.54 -1.18 3.00
CA ALA A 34 9.92 -2.22 2.03
C ALA A 34 11.44 -2.24 1.78
N HIS A 35 12.05 -1.07 1.57
CA HIS A 35 13.50 -0.96 1.43
C HIS A 35 14.24 -1.39 2.70
N ALA A 36 13.75 -1.05 3.89
CA ALA A 36 14.35 -1.47 5.15
C ALA A 36 14.28 -3.00 5.32
N LEU A 37 13.16 -3.64 4.95
CA LEU A 37 13.04 -5.10 4.96
C LEU A 37 14.03 -5.74 3.99
N GLN A 38 14.12 -5.23 2.75
CA GLN A 38 15.08 -5.73 1.77
C GLN A 38 16.52 -5.54 2.24
N ALA A 39 16.86 -4.38 2.80
CA ALA A 39 18.20 -4.13 3.33
C ALA A 39 18.54 -5.07 4.49
N HIS A 40 17.58 -5.35 5.37
CA HIS A 40 17.75 -6.28 6.47
C HIS A 40 17.97 -7.72 5.99
N PHE A 41 17.13 -8.22 5.08
CA PHE A 41 17.19 -9.62 4.64
C PHE A 41 18.32 -9.91 3.64
N PHE A 42 18.63 -8.96 2.77
CA PHE A 42 19.62 -9.13 1.71
C PHE A 42 20.95 -8.41 2.00
N GLY A 43 21.10 -7.80 3.18
CA GLY A 43 22.35 -7.14 3.58
C GLY A 43 22.73 -5.96 2.70
N LEU A 44 21.74 -5.20 2.22
CA LEU A 44 21.97 -4.08 1.31
C LEU A 44 22.47 -2.86 2.07
N THR A 45 23.33 -2.06 1.42
CA THR A 45 23.66 -0.72 1.91
C THR A 45 22.45 0.21 1.76
N PRO A 46 22.36 1.32 2.52
CA PRO A 46 21.16 2.16 2.52
C PRO A 46 20.77 2.75 1.15
N GLN A 47 21.72 2.85 0.22
CA GLN A 47 21.52 3.36 -1.13
C GLN A 47 21.44 2.25 -2.20
N ALA A 48 21.70 1.00 -1.82
CA ALA A 48 21.64 -0.13 -2.74
C ALA A 48 20.20 -0.63 -2.90
N GLN A 49 19.88 -1.05 -4.13
CA GLN A 49 18.60 -1.67 -4.45
C GLN A 49 18.82 -3.17 -4.68
N LEU A 50 17.85 -3.97 -4.27
CA LEU A 50 17.91 -5.43 -4.47
C LEU A 50 18.04 -5.77 -5.96
N SER A 51 17.32 -5.05 -6.83
CA SER A 51 17.36 -5.20 -8.29
C SER A 51 18.71 -4.86 -8.92
N ALA A 52 19.52 -4.03 -8.26
CA ALA A 52 20.84 -3.60 -8.73
C ALA A 52 21.98 -4.49 -8.18
N SER A 53 21.65 -5.50 -7.36
CA SER A 53 22.64 -6.35 -6.71
C SER A 53 23.17 -7.42 -7.67
N ALA A 54 24.48 -7.42 -7.92
CA ALA A 54 25.11 -8.34 -8.87
C ALA A 54 25.26 -9.77 -8.34
N GLN A 55 25.40 -9.95 -7.02
CA GLN A 55 25.60 -11.24 -6.37
C GLN A 55 24.90 -11.25 -5.01
N LEU A 56 24.18 -12.34 -4.72
CA LEU A 56 23.58 -12.63 -3.42
C LEU A 56 24.17 -13.92 -2.86
N ALA A 57 24.33 -14.00 -1.54
CA ALA A 57 24.75 -15.24 -0.91
C ALA A 57 23.64 -16.31 -1.07
N PRO A 58 23.97 -17.60 -1.29
CA PRO A 58 22.97 -18.66 -1.47
C PRO A 58 21.95 -18.75 -0.32
N MET A 59 22.35 -18.43 0.91
CA MET A 59 21.44 -18.41 2.07
C MET A 59 20.41 -17.27 1.99
N GLN A 60 20.75 -16.12 1.40
CA GLN A 60 19.82 -15.01 1.21
C GLN A 60 18.72 -15.37 0.20
N LEU A 61 18.99 -16.30 -0.73
CA LEU A 61 17.98 -16.80 -1.67
C LEU A 61 16.83 -17.53 -0.96
N LEU A 62 17.05 -18.05 0.26
CA LEU A 62 16.01 -18.69 1.07
C LEU A 62 14.99 -17.69 1.63
N VAL A 63 15.30 -16.40 1.67
CA VAL A 63 14.37 -15.36 2.09
C VAL A 63 13.11 -15.38 1.21
N LEU A 64 13.28 -15.51 -0.10
CA LEU A 64 12.16 -15.47 -1.05
C LEU A 64 11.13 -16.60 -0.82
N PRO A 65 11.49 -17.90 -0.77
CA PRO A 65 10.52 -18.96 -0.48
C PRO A 65 9.91 -18.85 0.93
N LEU A 66 10.66 -18.38 1.93
CA LEU A 66 10.11 -18.10 3.26
C LEU A 66 9.08 -16.97 3.22
N GLY A 67 9.35 -15.90 2.49
CA GLY A 67 8.40 -14.81 2.25
C GLY A 67 7.14 -15.28 1.53
N GLY A 68 7.30 -16.14 0.52
CA GLY A 68 6.18 -16.78 -0.18
C GLY A 68 5.32 -17.64 0.75
N LEU A 69 5.94 -18.42 1.64
CA LEU A 69 5.23 -19.21 2.65
C LEU A 69 4.45 -18.30 3.61
N LEU A 70 5.09 -17.25 4.13
CA LEU A 70 4.45 -16.27 5.03
C LEU A 70 3.28 -15.57 4.34
N LEU A 71 3.45 -15.15 3.09
CA LEU A 71 2.38 -14.52 2.30
C LEU A 71 1.23 -15.49 2.03
N GLY A 72 1.53 -16.76 1.76
CA GLY A 72 0.54 -17.82 1.60
C GLY A 72 -0.29 -18.02 2.87
N LEU A 73 0.37 -18.13 4.03
CA LEU A 73 -0.28 -18.25 5.34
C LEU A 73 -1.12 -17.01 5.66
N PHE A 74 -0.59 -15.81 5.41
CA PHE A 74 -1.35 -14.57 5.59
C PHE A 74 -2.60 -14.54 4.70
N THR A 75 -2.47 -14.94 3.43
CA THR A 75 -3.60 -15.01 2.49
C THR A 75 -4.66 -16.02 2.93
N LEU A 76 -4.25 -17.18 3.44
CA LEU A 76 -5.17 -18.18 4.02
C LEU A 76 -5.92 -17.63 5.24
N ALA A 77 -5.22 -16.93 6.14
CA ALA A 77 -5.83 -16.28 7.30
C ALA A 77 -6.83 -15.20 6.90
N VAL A 78 -6.51 -14.39 5.88
CA VAL A 78 -7.44 -13.39 5.33
C VAL A 78 -8.67 -14.05 4.70
N ARG A 79 -8.48 -15.16 3.97
CA ARG A 79 -9.56 -15.92 3.33
C ARG A 79 -10.56 -16.49 4.35
N ALA A 80 -10.09 -16.85 5.55
CA ALA A 80 -10.94 -17.34 6.63
C ALA A 80 -12.03 -16.33 7.06
N ARG A 81 -11.87 -15.03 6.76
CA ARG A 81 -12.87 -14.00 7.02
C ARG A 81 -14.12 -14.10 6.15
N ARG A 82 -14.12 -14.93 5.08
CA ARG A 82 -15.22 -15.14 4.13
C ARG A 82 -15.80 -13.84 3.54
N ARG A 83 -14.96 -12.81 3.39
CA ARG A 83 -15.33 -11.51 2.82
C ARG A 83 -14.30 -11.13 1.76
N ALA A 84 -14.78 -10.74 0.58
CA ALA A 84 -13.93 -10.25 -0.49
C ALA A 84 -13.26 -8.92 -0.10
N LEU A 85 -11.99 -8.78 -0.47
CA LEU A 85 -11.30 -7.49 -0.41
C LEU A 85 -11.82 -6.65 -1.57
N VAL A 86 -12.22 -5.41 -1.28
CA VAL A 86 -12.70 -4.46 -2.28
C VAL A 86 -11.54 -3.53 -2.62
N ASP A 87 -11.12 -3.51 -3.88
CA ASP A 87 -10.09 -2.58 -4.36
C ASP A 87 -10.65 -1.16 -4.59
N ALA A 88 -9.77 -0.20 -4.83
CA ALA A 88 -10.16 1.19 -5.07
C ALA A 88 -11.08 1.36 -6.29
N VAL A 89 -10.86 0.59 -7.35
CA VAL A 89 -11.62 0.68 -8.61
C VAL A 89 -13.02 0.13 -8.40
N GLU A 90 -13.15 -1.05 -7.80
CA GLU A 90 -14.42 -1.69 -7.44
C GLU A 90 -15.18 -0.87 -6.41
N ALA A 91 -14.50 -0.29 -5.42
CA ALA A 91 -15.13 0.60 -4.45
C ALA A 91 -15.76 1.81 -5.15
N ASN A 92 -15.05 2.44 -6.08
CA ASN A 92 -15.55 3.57 -6.84
C ASN A 92 -16.71 3.19 -7.76
N ALA A 93 -16.60 2.06 -8.47
CA ALA A 93 -17.59 1.63 -9.46
C ALA A 93 -18.89 1.08 -8.82
N LEU A 94 -18.77 0.29 -7.75
CA LEU A 94 -19.89 -0.49 -7.20
C LEU A 94 -20.32 -0.08 -5.80
N HIS A 95 -19.49 0.69 -5.07
CA HIS A 95 -19.71 0.99 -3.65
C HIS A 95 -19.70 2.49 -3.34
N GLY A 96 -19.80 3.36 -4.35
CA GLY A 96 -19.80 4.81 -4.18
C GLY A 96 -18.52 5.35 -3.55
N GLY A 97 -17.38 4.73 -3.86
CA GLY A 97 -16.06 5.09 -3.33
C GLY A 97 -15.85 4.71 -1.87
N ARG A 98 -16.74 3.94 -1.24
CA ARG A 98 -16.63 3.56 0.18
C ARG A 98 -15.66 2.41 0.36
N MET A 99 -14.57 2.66 1.06
CA MET A 99 -13.52 1.67 1.35
C MET A 99 -13.45 1.34 2.84
N SER A 100 -13.08 0.10 3.11
CA SER A 100 -12.86 -0.46 4.45
C SER A 100 -11.39 -0.30 4.83
N MET A 101 -11.09 0.39 5.94
CA MET A 101 -9.69 0.59 6.36
C MET A 101 -8.98 -0.73 6.61
N ARG A 102 -9.70 -1.73 7.13
CA ARG A 102 -9.14 -3.07 7.36
C ARG A 102 -8.74 -3.76 6.07
N ASP A 103 -9.54 -3.63 5.02
CA ASP A 103 -9.23 -4.27 3.72
C ASP A 103 -8.07 -3.54 3.04
N ASN A 104 -8.00 -2.21 3.17
CA ASN A 104 -6.85 -1.42 2.71
C ASN A 104 -5.53 -1.84 3.38
N LEU A 105 -5.55 -1.99 4.70
CA LEU A 105 -4.38 -2.42 5.47
C LEU A 105 -3.94 -3.85 5.11
N ILE A 106 -4.88 -4.74 4.78
CA ILE A 106 -4.56 -6.11 4.38
C ILE A 106 -3.89 -6.13 3.02
N VAL A 107 -4.45 -5.44 2.02
CA VAL A 107 -3.82 -5.34 0.69
C VAL A 107 -2.44 -4.71 0.81
N ALA A 108 -2.33 -3.59 1.53
CA ALA A 108 -1.04 -2.93 1.75
C ALA A 108 -0.03 -3.86 2.44
N GLY A 109 -0.46 -4.61 3.46
CA GLY A 109 0.38 -5.58 4.16
C GLY A 109 0.83 -6.74 3.27
N GLN A 110 -0.05 -7.28 2.44
CA GLN A 110 0.29 -8.36 1.50
C GLN A 110 1.30 -7.88 0.44
N THR A 111 1.09 -6.68 -0.10
CA THR A 111 2.01 -6.07 -1.08
C THR A 111 3.36 -5.74 -0.44
N LEU A 112 3.37 -5.16 0.77
CA LEU A 112 4.59 -4.83 1.50
C LEU A 112 5.38 -6.09 1.88
N LEU A 113 4.70 -7.14 2.33
CA LEU A 113 5.32 -8.43 2.64
C LEU A 113 5.94 -9.06 1.39
N SER A 114 5.19 -9.08 0.28
CA SER A 114 5.66 -9.63 -0.99
C SER A 114 6.91 -8.90 -1.50
N ASN A 115 6.83 -7.57 -1.64
CA ASN A 115 7.93 -6.75 -2.12
C ASN A 115 9.13 -6.75 -1.14
N GLY A 116 8.88 -6.65 0.16
CA GLY A 116 9.92 -6.62 1.19
C GLY A 116 10.77 -7.89 1.25
N PHE A 117 10.19 -9.05 0.94
CA PHE A 117 10.90 -10.33 0.83
C PHE A 117 11.54 -10.58 -0.54
N GLY A 118 11.51 -9.60 -1.44
CA GLY A 118 12.21 -9.64 -2.72
C GLY A 118 11.42 -10.29 -3.86
N ALA A 119 10.09 -10.44 -3.74
CA ALA A 119 9.27 -10.86 -4.87
C ALA A 119 9.29 -9.81 -5.99
N SER A 120 9.18 -10.26 -7.24
CA SER A 120 9.17 -9.40 -8.44
C SER A 120 7.82 -8.71 -8.64
N VAL A 121 7.42 -7.90 -7.66
CA VAL A 121 6.20 -7.07 -7.66
C VAL A 121 6.52 -5.71 -7.05
N GLY A 122 5.81 -4.67 -7.48
CA GLY A 122 5.96 -3.33 -6.91
C GLY A 122 5.01 -3.05 -5.75
N LEU A 123 5.05 -1.80 -5.26
CA LEU A 123 4.26 -1.30 -4.14
C LEU A 123 3.03 -0.48 -4.58
N GLU A 124 2.79 -0.36 -5.89
CA GLU A 124 1.77 0.50 -6.50
C GLU A 124 0.37 0.16 -5.98
N ALA A 125 0.08 -1.13 -5.78
CA ALA A 125 -1.19 -1.58 -5.22
C ALA A 125 -1.39 -1.07 -3.78
N ALA A 126 -0.35 -1.11 -2.95
CA ALA A 126 -0.41 -0.58 -1.59
C ALA A 126 -0.59 0.95 -1.59
N TYR A 127 0.15 1.66 -2.47
CA TYR A 127 0.05 3.11 -2.60
C TYR A 127 -1.35 3.54 -3.04
N ALA A 128 -1.87 2.93 -4.11
CA ALA A 128 -3.20 3.23 -4.64
C ALA A 128 -4.28 2.90 -3.61
N GLN A 129 -4.22 1.72 -2.98
CA GLN A 129 -5.24 1.29 -2.03
C GLN A 129 -5.25 2.14 -0.75
N MET A 130 -4.08 2.49 -0.21
CA MET A 130 -3.97 3.32 0.99
C MET A 130 -4.34 4.78 0.70
N GLY A 131 -3.94 5.32 -0.46
CA GLY A 131 -4.31 6.66 -0.90
C GLY A 131 -5.82 6.80 -1.12
N ALA A 132 -6.42 5.87 -1.89
CA ALA A 132 -7.86 5.83 -2.11
C ALA A 132 -8.62 5.60 -0.79
N GLY A 133 -8.07 4.75 0.09
CA GLY A 133 -8.58 4.53 1.43
C GLY A 133 -8.63 5.80 2.27
N ALA A 134 -7.53 6.55 2.34
CA ALA A 134 -7.46 7.82 3.06
C ALA A 134 -8.48 8.83 2.53
N GLY A 135 -8.57 8.98 1.20
CA GLY A 135 -9.56 9.84 0.55
C GLY A 135 -11.00 9.42 0.87
N SER A 136 -11.28 8.12 0.83
CA SER A 136 -12.60 7.56 1.16
C SER A 136 -13.01 7.81 2.62
N HIS A 137 -12.08 7.74 3.57
CA HIS A 137 -12.38 8.04 4.98
C HIS A 137 -12.53 9.54 5.24
N LEU A 138 -11.60 10.34 4.73
CA LEU A 138 -11.61 11.80 4.94
C LEU A 138 -12.78 12.48 4.23
N GLY A 139 -13.16 12.02 3.03
CA GLY A 139 -14.31 12.55 2.30
C GLY A 139 -15.69 12.19 2.89
N ARG A 140 -15.73 11.40 3.96
CA ARG A 140 -16.96 11.08 4.71
C ARG A 140 -17.17 11.97 5.93
N ILE A 141 -16.16 12.73 6.34
CA ILE A 141 -16.20 13.70 7.44
C ILE A 141 -16.68 15.03 6.88
#